data_AF-A0A834MAC1-F1
#
_entry.id   AF-A0A834MAC1-F1
#
_cell.length_a   1.000
_cell.length_b   1.000
_cell.length_c   1.000
_cell.angle_alpha   90.00
_cell.angle_beta   90.00
_cell.angle_gamma   90.00
#
_symmetry.space_group_name_H-M   'P 1'
#
loop_
_entity.id
_entity.type
_entity.pdbx_description
1 polymer ?
#
loop_
_entity_poly.entity_id
_entity_poly.type
_entity_poly.pdbx_seq_one_letter_code
_entity_poly.pdbx_strand_id
1 'polypeptide(L)'
;MILITGQYNVQGTLEAGQFIVQNVSPTFEIGSPAFTQLAVSTMFGGFGQVFVALAVFFFAFTTIVAYFYIAETNIAYLSYIMKIPGLLFIAKCFIIASVAYGVISATGYIWGIGDIGVGLMAWINIVGIIITYFIWKPTIRALKDYEEQKKAGVTNFTFDPVKLGIRNATFWEKKLEEKKKLQ
;
A
#
# COMPACT_ATOMS: atom_id res chain seq x y z
N MET A 1 -19.58 -9.04 10.21
CA MET A 1 -19.37 -9.92 11.38
C MET A 1 -19.59 -9.16 12.69
N ILE A 2 -18.77 -8.15 13.01
CA ILE A 2 -18.90 -7.33 14.25
C ILE A 2 -20.35 -6.88 14.53
N LEU A 3 -21.04 -6.31 13.54
CA LEU A 3 -22.44 -5.86 13.67
C LEU A 3 -23.43 -7.03 13.87
N ILE A 4 -23.21 -8.15 13.17
CA ILE A 4 -24.11 -9.32 13.21
C ILE A 4 -24.03 -10.01 14.58
N THR A 5 -22.83 -10.07 15.17
CA THR A 5 -22.56 -10.72 16.45
C THR A 5 -22.80 -9.79 17.65
N GLY A 6 -23.29 -8.57 17.41
CA GLY A 6 -23.52 -7.56 18.45
C GLY A 6 -22.27 -7.06 19.16
N GLN A 7 -21.06 -7.28 18.62
CA GLN A 7 -19.80 -6.96 19.32
C GLN A 7 -19.34 -5.54 19.02
N TYR A 8 -20.17 -4.54 19.29
CA TYR A 8 -19.88 -3.13 19.05
C TYR A 8 -20.47 -2.24 20.14
N ASN A 9 -19.89 -1.06 20.31
CA ASN A 9 -20.48 0.01 21.12
C ASN A 9 -20.84 1.18 20.20
N VAL A 10 -21.89 1.92 20.55
CA VAL A 10 -22.30 3.16 19.87
C VAL A 10 -22.07 4.31 20.82
N GLN A 11 -21.19 5.23 20.44
CA GLN A 11 -20.95 6.47 21.17
C GLN A 11 -21.60 7.63 20.41
N GLY A 12 -22.33 8.48 21.12
CA GLY A 12 -22.91 9.71 20.60
C GLY A 12 -22.05 10.94 20.91
N THR A 13 -22.68 12.11 20.96
CA THR A 13 -22.07 13.35 21.47
C THR A 13 -22.00 13.43 23.00
N LEU A 14 -22.21 12.30 23.68
CA LEU A 14 -22.12 12.21 25.14
C LEU A 14 -20.64 12.25 25.58
N GLU A 15 -20.39 12.64 26.84
CA GLU A 15 -19.04 12.68 27.41
C GLU A 15 -18.31 11.32 27.27
N ALA A 16 -16.98 11.36 27.21
CA ALA A 16 -16.14 10.17 27.04
C ALA A 16 -16.48 9.10 28.10
N GLY A 17 -16.91 7.92 27.65
CA GLY A 17 -17.32 6.81 28.53
C GLY A 17 -18.84 6.58 28.59
N GLN A 18 -19.65 7.46 28.02
CA GLN A 18 -21.09 7.25 27.87
C GLN A 18 -21.43 6.72 26.48
N PHE A 19 -22.04 5.53 26.44
CA PHE A 19 -22.45 4.85 25.21
C PHE A 19 -23.96 4.84 25.08
N ILE A 20 -24.46 5.13 23.88
CA ILE A 20 -25.87 4.97 23.51
C ILE A 20 -26.24 3.48 23.52
N VAL A 21 -25.31 2.64 23.06
CA VAL A 21 -25.42 1.18 23.11
C VAL A 21 -24.08 0.61 23.55
N GLN A 22 -24.08 -0.17 24.62
CA GLN A 22 -22.88 -0.84 25.14
C GLN A 22 -23.09 -2.35 25.13
N ASN A 23 -22.48 -3.04 24.18
CA ASN A 23 -22.50 -4.51 24.12
C ASN A 23 -21.17 -5.13 24.57
N VAL A 24 -20.09 -4.35 24.61
CA VAL A 24 -18.73 -4.81 24.93
C VAL A 24 -18.08 -3.87 25.95
N SER A 25 -17.15 -4.41 26.74
CA SER A 25 -16.49 -3.66 27.81
C SER A 25 -15.91 -2.32 27.30
N PRO A 26 -16.09 -1.21 28.03
CA PRO A 26 -15.56 0.09 27.63
C PRO A 26 -14.03 0.16 27.72
N THR A 27 -13.40 -0.86 28.32
CA THR A 27 -11.95 -1.00 28.41
C THR A 27 -11.28 -1.34 27.07
N PHE A 28 -12.05 -1.78 26.06
CA PHE A 28 -11.49 -2.07 24.74
C PHE A 28 -11.23 -0.78 23.97
N GLU A 29 -10.01 -0.65 23.43
CA GLU A 29 -9.64 0.48 22.60
C GLU A 29 -10.45 0.53 21.30
N ILE A 30 -11.02 1.69 20.98
CA ILE A 30 -11.78 1.93 19.75
C ILE A 30 -10.89 1.68 18.53
N GLY A 31 -11.38 0.91 17.55
CA GLY A 31 -10.62 0.57 16.35
C GLY A 31 -9.59 -0.56 16.53
N SER A 32 -9.49 -1.14 17.73
CA SER A 32 -8.60 -2.28 17.96
C SER A 32 -9.12 -3.58 17.31
N PRO A 33 -8.22 -4.53 17.00
CA PRO A 33 -8.61 -5.86 16.52
C PRO A 33 -9.49 -6.66 17.51
N ALA A 34 -9.60 -6.22 18.77
CA ALA A 34 -10.34 -6.93 19.82
C ALA A 34 -11.83 -7.11 19.48
N PHE A 35 -12.48 -6.11 18.85
CA PHE A 35 -13.88 -6.25 18.42
C PHE A 35 -14.07 -7.37 17.40
N THR A 36 -13.11 -7.53 16.48
CA THR A 36 -13.09 -8.64 15.53
C THR A 36 -12.83 -9.96 16.24
N GLN A 37 -11.88 -10.02 17.19
CA GLN A 37 -11.59 -11.23 17.97
C GLN A 37 -12.82 -11.72 18.74
N LEU A 38 -13.53 -10.82 19.42
CA LEU A 38 -14.76 -11.14 20.15
C LEU A 38 -15.85 -11.65 19.20
N ALA A 39 -16.01 -10.98 18.05
CA ALA A 39 -16.98 -11.39 17.05
C ALA A 39 -16.69 -12.79 16.48
N VAL A 40 -15.43 -13.13 16.17
CA VAL A 40 -15.06 -14.48 15.70
C VAL A 40 -15.28 -15.51 16.82
N SER A 41 -15.01 -15.13 18.06
CA SER A 41 -15.18 -16.01 19.22
C SER A 41 -16.64 -16.44 19.42
N THR A 42 -17.62 -15.63 18.98
CA THR A 42 -19.04 -16.05 19.01
C THR A 42 -19.35 -17.23 18.09
N MET A 43 -18.57 -17.42 17.02
CA MET A 43 -18.74 -18.51 16.06
C MET A 43 -17.81 -19.70 16.31
N PHE A 44 -16.59 -19.44 16.74
CA PHE A 44 -15.53 -20.46 16.89
C PHE A 44 -15.12 -20.72 18.35
N GLY A 45 -15.81 -20.13 19.33
CA GLY A 45 -15.47 -20.25 20.75
C GLY A 45 -14.09 -19.68 21.06
N GLY A 46 -13.39 -20.28 22.04
CA GLY A 46 -12.05 -19.84 22.46
C GLY A 46 -10.97 -19.93 21.37
N PHE A 47 -11.18 -20.75 20.34
CA PHE A 47 -10.25 -20.86 19.21
C PHE A 47 -10.26 -19.60 18.32
N GLY A 48 -11.36 -18.84 18.32
CA GLY A 48 -11.51 -17.64 17.49
C GLY A 48 -10.46 -16.57 17.78
N GLN A 49 -10.08 -16.39 19.05
CA GLN A 49 -9.06 -15.40 19.43
C GLN A 49 -7.68 -15.76 18.89
N VAL A 50 -7.26 -17.02 19.06
CA VAL A 50 -5.97 -17.52 18.57
C VAL A 50 -5.88 -17.44 17.05
N PHE A 51 -6.97 -17.82 16.37
CA PHE A 51 -7.06 -17.72 14.91
C PHE A 51 -6.85 -16.28 14.41
N VAL A 52 -7.57 -15.31 14.99
CA VAL A 52 -7.44 -13.91 14.58
C VAL A 52 -6.05 -13.36 14.91
N ALA A 53 -5.47 -13.72 16.07
CA ALA A 53 -4.11 -13.30 16.41
C ALA A 53 -3.07 -13.78 15.38
N LEU A 54 -3.14 -15.04 14.97
CA LEU A 54 -2.26 -15.60 13.92
C LEU A 54 -2.49 -14.92 12.57
N ALA A 55 -3.76 -14.69 12.20
CA ALA A 55 -4.09 -14.02 10.95
C ALA A 55 -3.55 -12.58 10.90
N VAL A 56 -3.73 -11.81 11.97
CA VAL A 56 -3.21 -10.44 12.10
C VAL A 56 -1.68 -10.43 12.08
N PHE A 57 -1.03 -11.42 12.71
CA PHE A 57 0.43 -11.55 12.66
C PHE A 57 0.95 -11.71 11.23
N PHE A 58 0.43 -12.69 10.48
CA PHE A 58 0.87 -12.91 9.09
C PHE A 58 0.50 -11.73 8.17
N PHE A 59 -0.67 -11.14 8.38
CA PHE A 59 -1.08 -9.96 7.65
C PHE A 59 -0.11 -8.79 7.90
N ALA A 60 0.12 -8.42 9.16
CA ALA A 60 1.04 -7.34 9.51
C ALA A 60 2.47 -7.61 9.02
N PHE A 61 2.96 -8.84 9.18
CA PHE A 61 4.29 -9.23 8.71
C PHE A 61 4.44 -9.04 7.19
N THR A 62 3.54 -9.60 6.41
CA THR A 62 3.58 -9.50 4.94
C THR A 62 3.40 -8.05 4.47
N THR A 63 2.54 -7.29 5.13
CA THR A 63 2.38 -5.85 4.87
C THR A 63 3.67 -5.09 5.12
N ILE A 64 4.34 -5.28 6.27
CA ILE A 64 5.61 -4.59 6.58
C ILE A 64 6.68 -4.90 5.52
N VAL A 65 6.81 -6.17 5.12
CA VAL A 65 7.77 -6.59 4.09
C VAL A 65 7.45 -5.94 2.73
N ALA A 66 6.18 -5.90 2.33
CA ALA A 66 5.78 -5.27 1.08
C ALA A 66 6.05 -3.75 1.08
N TYR A 67 5.70 -3.05 2.15
CA TYR A 67 5.98 -1.62 2.29
C TYR A 67 7.47 -1.32 2.32
N PHE A 68 8.27 -2.17 2.97
CA PHE A 68 9.73 -2.07 2.96
C PHE A 68 10.28 -2.18 1.53
N TYR A 69 9.82 -3.16 0.74
CA TYR A 69 10.25 -3.33 -0.64
C TYR A 69 9.92 -2.12 -1.53
N ILE A 70 8.71 -1.57 -1.38
CA ILE A 70 8.28 -0.36 -2.09
C ILE A 70 9.16 0.84 -1.69
N ALA A 71 9.42 1.01 -0.39
CA ALA A 71 10.28 2.07 0.12
C ALA A 71 11.73 1.93 -0.37
N GLU A 72 12.31 0.72 -0.30
CA GLU A 72 13.67 0.44 -0.75
C GLU A 72 13.84 0.78 -2.24
N THR A 73 12.87 0.38 -3.09
CA THR A 73 12.90 0.69 -4.53
C THR A 73 12.85 2.20 -4.79
N ASN A 74 11.94 2.92 -4.12
CA ASN A 74 11.80 4.36 -4.27
C ASN A 74 13.04 5.12 -3.77
N ILE A 75 13.62 4.69 -2.66
CA ILE A 75 14.81 5.31 -2.06
C ILE A 75 16.06 4.99 -2.87
N ALA A 76 16.15 3.81 -3.47
CA ALA A 76 17.24 3.46 -4.37
C ALA A 76 17.23 4.37 -5.61
N TYR A 77 16.06 4.60 -6.19
CA TYR A 77 15.88 5.56 -7.27
C TYR A 77 16.26 6.99 -6.85
N LEU A 78 15.83 7.43 -5.66
CA LEU A 78 16.16 8.76 -5.15
C LEU A 78 17.66 8.92 -4.86
N SER A 79 18.30 7.91 -4.26
CA SER A 79 19.74 7.87 -3.98
C SER A 79 20.55 7.94 -5.28
N TYR A 80 20.09 7.29 -6.34
CA TYR A 80 20.69 7.38 -7.67
C TYR A 80 20.63 8.81 -8.25
N ILE A 81 19.48 9.48 -8.14
CA ILE A 81 19.30 10.85 -8.66
C ILE A 81 20.06 11.88 -7.83
N MET A 82 19.92 11.82 -6.51
CA MET A 82 20.50 12.80 -5.59
C MET A 82 21.99 12.54 -5.29
N LYS A 83 22.51 11.37 -5.70
CA LYS A 83 23.88 10.92 -5.44
C LYS A 83 24.27 10.95 -3.95
N ILE A 84 23.32 10.62 -3.08
CA ILE A 84 23.54 10.55 -1.63
C ILE A 84 23.89 9.11 -1.26
N PRO A 85 25.18 8.80 -0.99
CA PRO A 85 25.57 7.47 -0.55
C PRO A 85 24.99 7.19 0.85
N GLY A 86 24.58 5.95 1.10
CA GLY A 86 24.09 5.52 2.42
C GLY A 86 22.63 5.84 2.74
N LEU A 87 21.89 6.52 1.84
CA LEU A 87 20.47 6.82 2.06
C LEU A 87 19.63 5.55 2.28
N LEU A 88 19.93 4.48 1.54
CA LEU A 88 19.28 3.17 1.73
C LEU A 88 19.54 2.57 3.11
N PHE A 89 20.75 2.73 3.64
CA PHE A 89 21.09 2.22 4.96
C PHE A 89 20.34 2.98 6.06
N ILE A 90 20.30 4.31 5.96
CA ILE A 90 19.54 5.16 6.89
C ILE A 90 18.06 4.78 6.87
N ALA A 91 17.48 4.58 5.68
CA ALA A 91 16.09 4.18 5.54
C ALA A 91 15.80 2.81 6.18
N LYS A 92 16.69 1.83 5.99
CA LYS A 92 16.59 0.51 6.64
C LYS A 92 16.58 0.64 8.16
N CYS A 93 17.52 1.39 8.73
CA CYS A 93 17.58 1.65 10.17
C CYS A 93 16.30 2.33 10.67
N PHE A 94 15.79 3.32 9.94
CA PHE A 94 14.57 4.04 10.29
C PHE A 94 13.33 3.14 10.31
N ILE A 95 13.18 2.26 9.30
CA ILE A 95 12.05 1.33 9.24
C ILE A 95 12.12 0.32 10.39
N ILE A 96 13.30 -0.25 10.68
CA ILE A 96 13.48 -1.17 11.81
C ILE A 96 13.14 -0.49 13.13
N ALA A 97 13.62 0.75 13.33
CA ALA A 97 13.30 1.53 14.52
C ALA A 97 11.80 1.85 14.63
N SER A 98 11.15 2.17 13.51
CA SER A 98 9.71 2.46 13.45
C SER A 98 8.86 1.23 13.79
N VAL A 99 9.24 0.05 13.28
CA VAL A 99 8.57 -1.22 13.62
C VAL A 99 8.77 -1.56 15.10
N ALA A 100 9.98 -1.41 15.63
CA ALA A 100 10.24 -1.62 17.05
C ALA A 100 9.45 -0.65 17.94
N TYR A 101 9.39 0.63 17.53
CA TYR A 101 8.60 1.65 18.22
C TYR A 101 7.09 1.32 18.19
N GLY A 102 6.60 0.83 17.06
CA GLY A 102 5.21 0.41 16.87
C GLY A 102 4.74 -0.70 17.83
N VAL A 103 5.65 -1.51 18.37
CA VAL A 103 5.33 -2.54 19.38
C VAL A 103 5.05 -1.91 20.75
N ILE A 104 5.68 -0.77 21.06
CA ILE A 104 5.65 -0.14 22.39
C ILE A 104 4.59 0.97 22.45
N SER A 105 4.30 1.61 21.32
CA SER A 105 3.35 2.71 21.25
C SER A 105 1.91 2.19 21.28
N ALA A 106 1.30 2.20 22.47
CA ALA A 106 -0.13 2.04 22.66
C ALA A 106 -0.80 3.40 22.46
N THR A 107 -1.27 3.76 21.26
CA THR A 107 -2.07 4.98 21.06
C THR A 107 -2.58 5.21 19.64
N GLY A 108 -3.74 5.87 19.57
CA GLY A 108 -4.41 6.27 18.33
C GLY A 108 -3.63 7.22 17.39
N TYR A 109 -2.59 7.93 17.87
CA TYR A 109 -1.90 8.92 17.05
C TYR A 109 -1.10 8.30 15.89
N ILE A 110 -0.69 7.03 16.00
CA ILE A 110 0.04 6.32 14.95
C ILE A 110 -0.82 6.21 13.69
N TRP A 111 -2.13 5.99 13.88
CA TRP A 111 -3.10 6.01 12.79
C TRP A 111 -3.14 7.39 12.14
N GLY A 112 -3.10 8.47 12.92
CA GLY A 112 -3.02 9.83 12.40
C GLY A 112 -1.74 10.10 11.58
N ILE A 113 -0.58 9.64 12.05
CA ILE A 113 0.68 9.73 11.30
C ILE A 113 0.59 8.90 10.00
N GLY A 114 0.01 7.70 10.09
CA GLY A 114 -0.23 6.82 8.95
C GLY A 114 -1.13 7.47 7.90
N ASP A 115 -2.25 8.05 8.32
CA ASP A 115 -3.21 8.72 7.44
C ASP A 115 -2.58 9.92 6.71
N ILE A 116 -1.75 10.70 7.39
CA ILE A 116 -0.98 11.79 6.77
C ILE A 116 -0.03 11.22 5.71
N GLY A 117 0.70 10.15 6.03
CA GLY A 117 1.64 9.52 5.10
C GLY A 117 0.97 8.96 3.85
N VAL A 118 -0.12 8.22 4.01
CA VAL A 118 -0.91 7.67 2.90
C VAL A 118 -1.56 8.78 2.09
N GLY A 119 -2.09 9.82 2.75
CA GLY A 119 -2.67 11.00 2.09
C GLY A 119 -1.66 11.73 1.22
N LEU A 120 -0.45 11.98 1.73
CA LEU A 120 0.63 12.61 0.97
C LEU A 120 1.04 11.76 -0.25
N MET A 121 1.20 10.44 -0.05
CA MET A 121 1.49 9.49 -1.13
C MET A 121 0.40 9.52 -2.22
N ALA A 122 -0.86 9.52 -1.82
CA ALA A 122 -1.99 9.58 -2.75
C ALA A 122 -1.99 10.88 -3.57
N TRP A 123 -1.81 12.04 -2.93
CA TRP A 123 -1.81 13.32 -3.61
C TRP A 123 -0.68 13.46 -4.63
N ILE A 124 0.55 13.06 -4.27
CA ILE A 124 1.69 13.09 -5.21
C ILE A 124 1.40 12.22 -6.43
N ASN A 125 0.87 11.01 -6.23
CA ASN A 125 0.55 10.09 -7.31
C ASN A 125 -0.60 10.59 -8.20
N ILE A 126 -1.68 11.12 -7.61
CA ILE A 126 -2.82 11.69 -8.35
C ILE A 126 -2.37 12.86 -9.22
N VAL A 127 -1.62 13.80 -8.64
CA VAL A 127 -1.06 14.94 -9.39
C VAL A 127 -0.16 14.45 -10.53
N GLY A 128 0.70 13.45 -10.27
CA GLY A 128 1.53 12.82 -11.29
C GLY A 128 0.71 12.21 -12.45
N ILE A 129 -0.36 11.49 -12.14
CA ILE A 129 -1.27 10.92 -13.14
C ILE A 129 -1.95 12.03 -13.95
N ILE A 130 -2.44 13.09 -13.30
CA ILE A 130 -3.10 14.21 -13.97
C ILE A 130 -2.13 14.91 -14.93
N ILE A 131 -0.93 15.25 -14.47
CA ILE A 131 0.10 15.90 -15.29
C ILE A 131 0.47 15.01 -16.47
N THR A 132 0.79 13.74 -16.24
CA THR A 132 1.17 12.82 -17.32
C THR A 132 0.02 12.57 -18.32
N TYR A 133 -1.22 12.56 -17.84
CA TYR A 133 -2.41 12.46 -18.68
C TYR A 133 -2.60 13.70 -19.58
N PHE A 134 -2.39 14.91 -19.07
CA PHE A 134 -2.56 16.12 -19.87
C PHE A 134 -1.42 16.40 -20.84
N ILE A 135 -0.16 16.10 -20.47
CA ILE A 135 0.98 16.51 -21.31
C ILE A 135 1.17 15.55 -22.51
N TRP A 136 1.11 14.22 -22.34
CA TRP A 136 1.52 13.29 -23.42
C TRP A 136 0.63 12.05 -23.62
N LYS A 137 -0.27 11.73 -22.68
CA LYS A 137 -1.06 10.48 -22.69
C LYS A 137 -0.25 9.21 -23.05
N PRO A 138 1.00 9.02 -22.57
CA PRO A 138 1.83 7.89 -22.98
C PRO A 138 1.16 6.56 -22.61
N THR A 139 0.51 6.51 -21.45
CA THR A 139 -0.24 5.34 -20.96
C THR A 139 -1.38 4.93 -21.90
N ILE A 140 -2.16 5.90 -22.41
CA ILE A 140 -3.28 5.61 -23.32
C ILE A 140 -2.77 5.15 -24.69
N ARG A 141 -1.67 5.73 -25.18
CA ARG A 141 -1.04 5.31 -26.44
C ARG A 141 -0.47 3.90 -26.33
N ALA A 142 0.23 3.60 -25.23
CA ALA A 142 0.74 2.27 -24.94
C ALA A 142 -0.38 1.24 -24.79
N LEU A 143 -1.48 1.61 -24.12
CA LEU A 143 -2.65 0.74 -23.99
C LEU A 143 -3.29 0.45 -25.36
N LYS A 144 -3.47 1.47 -26.19
CA LYS A 144 -4.04 1.30 -27.54
C LYS A 144 -3.17 0.39 -28.43
N ASP A 145 -1.85 0.57 -28.40
CA ASP A 145 -0.90 -0.29 -29.11
C ASP A 145 -0.98 -1.75 -28.64
N TYR A 146 -1.07 -1.97 -27.32
CA TYR A 146 -1.28 -3.30 -26.75
C TYR A 146 -2.61 -3.92 -27.20
N GLU A 147 -3.70 -3.17 -27.19
CA GLU A 147 -5.02 -3.65 -27.63
C GLU A 147 -5.06 -3.98 -29.12
N GLU A 148 -4.39 -3.18 -29.95
CA GLU A 148 -4.26 -3.44 -31.39
C GLU A 148 -3.48 -4.74 -31.66
N GLN A 149 -2.35 -4.95 -30.95
CA GLN A 149 -1.58 -6.20 -31.03
C GLN A 149 -2.40 -7.40 -30.53
N LYS A 150 -3.16 -7.23 -29.44
CA LYS A 150 -4.04 -8.28 -28.93
C LYS A 150 -5.14 -8.65 -29.92
N LYS A 151 -5.76 -7.65 -30.57
CA LYS A 151 -6.78 -7.87 -31.62
C LYS A 151 -6.20 -8.53 -32.88
N ALA A 152 -4.95 -8.21 -33.22
CA ALA A 152 -4.24 -8.83 -34.33
C ALA A 152 -3.78 -10.27 -34.05
N GLY A 153 -4.03 -10.81 -32.84
CA GLY A 153 -3.71 -12.19 -32.49
C GLY A 153 -2.21 -12.48 -32.38
N VAL A 154 -1.40 -11.45 -32.14
CA VAL A 154 0.06 -11.58 -32.09
C VAL A 154 0.46 -12.39 -30.85
N THR A 155 1.31 -13.40 -31.02
CA THR A 155 1.80 -14.25 -29.91
C THR A 155 2.92 -13.60 -29.10
N ASN A 156 3.63 -12.64 -29.71
CA ASN A 156 4.71 -11.87 -29.10
C ASN A 156 4.38 -10.38 -29.10
N PHE A 157 4.04 -9.84 -27.93
CA PHE A 157 3.82 -8.42 -27.74
C PHE A 157 5.14 -7.65 -27.80
N THR A 158 5.18 -6.55 -28.54
CA THR A 158 6.33 -5.66 -28.66
C THR A 158 5.94 -4.24 -28.30
N PHE A 159 6.81 -3.52 -27.60
CA PHE A 159 6.58 -2.11 -27.26
C PHE A 159 7.63 -1.25 -27.94
N ASP A 160 7.21 -0.41 -28.90
CA ASP A 160 8.07 0.56 -29.57
C ASP A 160 7.73 1.98 -29.09
N PRO A 161 8.50 2.55 -28.16
CA PRO A 161 8.22 3.87 -27.61
C PRO A 161 8.40 4.99 -28.66
N VAL A 162 9.29 4.82 -29.64
CA VAL A 162 9.59 5.81 -30.68
C VAL A 162 8.41 5.91 -31.63
N LYS A 163 7.85 4.77 -32.07
CA LYS A 163 6.64 4.72 -32.90
C LYS A 163 5.44 5.39 -32.22
N LEU A 164 5.33 5.27 -30.90
CA LEU A 164 4.23 5.84 -30.11
C LEU A 164 4.47 7.31 -29.71
N GLY A 165 5.62 7.89 -30.08
CA GLY A 165 6.00 9.25 -29.73
C GLY A 165 6.23 9.46 -28.23
N ILE A 166 6.57 8.39 -27.51
CA ILE A 166 6.89 8.40 -26.07
C ILE A 166 8.37 8.73 -25.93
N ARG A 167 8.69 9.90 -25.40
CA ARG A 167 10.07 10.36 -25.18
C ARG A 167 10.63 9.86 -23.85
N ASN A 168 11.96 9.79 -23.74
CA ASN A 168 12.70 9.38 -22.53
C ASN A 168 12.45 7.92 -22.10
N ALA A 169 12.03 7.05 -23.01
CA ALA A 169 11.87 5.61 -22.74
C ALA A 169 13.20 4.86 -23.01
N THR A 170 14.31 5.38 -22.50
CA THR A 170 15.68 4.97 -22.87
C THR A 170 15.96 3.48 -22.69
N PHE A 171 15.38 2.85 -21.66
CA PHE A 171 15.48 1.41 -21.47
C PHE A 171 14.84 0.61 -22.61
N TRP A 172 13.63 1.00 -23.03
CA TRP A 172 12.89 0.33 -24.09
C TRP A 172 13.48 0.60 -25.48
N GLU A 173 14.00 1.80 -25.70
CA GLU A 173 14.75 2.16 -26.91
C GLU A 173 15.99 1.27 -27.08
N LYS A 174 16.83 1.17 -26.04
CA LYS A 174 18.03 0.31 -26.05
C LYS A 174 17.70 -1.17 -26.25
N LYS A 175 16.68 -1.68 -25.56
CA LYS A 175 16.24 -3.07 -25.70
C LYS A 175 15.78 -3.38 -27.12
N LEU A 176 15.13 -2.42 -27.80
CA LEU A 176 14.71 -2.56 -29.19
C LEU A 176 15.92 -2.55 -30.14
N GLU A 177 16.91 -1.70 -29.89
CA GLU A 177 18.18 -1.67 -30.64
C GLU A 177 18.97 -2.98 -30.51
N GLU A 178 19.09 -3.53 -29.30
CA GLU A 178 19.76 -4.82 -29.06
C GLU A 178 19.05 -5.95 -29.81
N LYS A 179 17.72 -5.98 -29.78
CA LYS A 179 16.93 -6.98 -30.51
C LYS A 179 17.10 -6.87 -32.03
N LYS A 180 17.22 -5.65 -32.57
CA LYS A 180 17.51 -5.39 -33.99
C LYS A 180 18.91 -5.81 -34.40
N LYS A 181 19.90 -5.75 -33.50
CA LYS A 181 21.29 -6.19 -33.76
C LYS A 181 21.45 -7.72 -33.75
N LEU A 182 20.51 -8.44 -33.14
CA LEU A 182 20.50 -9.90 -33.01
C LEU A 182 19.71 -10.61 -34.12
N GLN A 183 19.04 -9.85 -34.99
CA GLN A 183 18.28 -10.34 -36.16
C GLN A 183 19.04 -10.03 -37.44
#